data_AF-A0A838BH20-F1
#
_entry.id   AF-A0A838BH20-F1
#
_cell.length_a   1.000
_cell.length_b   1.000
_cell.length_c   1.000
_cell.angle_alpha   90.00
_cell.angle_beta   90.00
_cell.angle_gamma   90.00
#
_symmetry.space_group_name_H-M   'P 1'
#
loop_
_entity.id
_entity.type
_entity.pdbx_description
1 polymer ?
#
loop_
_entity_poly.entity_id
_entity_poly.type
_entity_poly.pdbx_seq_one_letter_code
_entity_poly.pdbx_strand_id
1 'polypeptide(L)'
;MKPTIATESEQPELYALVKLERPAINSAVDKMAKQMRGLSDVSQKVAIAQLTATWALANYPEDPDIALSLTEAIRHQTDIYFREVTEAGARH
;
A
#
# COMPACT_ATOMS: atom_id res chain seq x y z
N MET A 1 -7.27 -19.39 -6.67
CA MET A 1 -7.85 -18.49 -7.69
C MET A 1 -6.82 -17.39 -7.95
N LYS A 2 -6.51 -17.02 -9.21
CA LYS A 2 -5.73 -15.79 -9.43
C LYS A 2 -6.63 -14.63 -9.00
N PRO A 3 -6.14 -13.68 -8.20
CA PRO A 3 -6.90 -12.48 -7.90
C PRO A 3 -7.16 -11.75 -9.23
N THR A 4 -8.43 -11.44 -9.48
CA THR A 4 -8.84 -10.64 -10.64
C THR A 4 -8.45 -9.20 -10.32
N ILE A 5 -7.31 -8.78 -10.84
CA ILE A 5 -6.85 -7.39 -10.74
C ILE A 5 -7.56 -6.64 -11.86
N ALA A 6 -8.42 -5.68 -11.49
CA ALA A 6 -9.04 -4.81 -12.47
C ALA A 6 -7.94 -3.98 -13.16
N THR A 7 -7.92 -4.03 -14.48
CA THR A 7 -6.99 -3.29 -15.34
C THR A 7 -7.43 -1.84 -15.49
N GLU A 8 -6.52 -0.97 -15.93
CA GLU A 8 -6.86 0.43 -16.24
C GLU A 8 -8.01 0.53 -17.26
N SER A 9 -8.08 -0.41 -18.21
CA SER A 9 -9.19 -0.49 -19.17
C SER A 9 -10.52 -0.89 -18.54
N GLU A 10 -10.51 -1.66 -17.46
CA GLU A 10 -11.72 -2.12 -16.76
C GLU A 10 -12.24 -1.09 -15.75
N GLN A 11 -11.36 -0.25 -15.19
CA GLN A 11 -11.70 0.77 -14.19
C GLN A 11 -10.98 2.12 -14.45
N PRO A 12 -11.21 2.76 -15.60
CA PRO A 12 -10.44 3.94 -16.02
C PRO A 12 -10.57 5.13 -15.06
N GLU A 13 -11.75 5.33 -14.47
CA GLU A 13 -12.00 6.44 -13.54
C GLU A 13 -11.21 6.31 -12.24
N LEU A 14 -11.14 5.10 -11.67
CA LEU A 14 -10.37 4.83 -10.45
C LEU A 14 -8.87 4.98 -10.71
N TYR A 15 -8.39 4.48 -11.85
CA TYR A 15 -6.99 4.67 -12.24
C TYR A 15 -6.64 6.14 -12.48
N ALA A 16 -7.54 6.93 -13.08
CA ALA A 16 -7.35 8.36 -13.27
C ALA A 16 -7.27 9.12 -11.93
N LEU A 17 -8.14 8.78 -10.97
CA LEU A 17 -8.12 9.35 -9.62
C LEU A 17 -6.79 9.06 -8.91
N VAL A 18 -6.36 7.79 -8.89
CA VAL A 18 -5.10 7.41 -8.25
C VAL A 18 -3.90 8.04 -8.97
N LYS A 19 -3.95 8.22 -10.30
CA LYS A 19 -2.90 8.95 -11.05
C LYS A 19 -2.84 10.43 -10.65
N LEU A 20 -3.98 11.08 -10.47
CA LEU A 20 -4.07 12.47 -10.02
C LEU A 20 -3.47 12.65 -8.62
N GLU A 21 -3.75 11.73 -7.70
CA GLU A 21 -3.29 11.79 -6.30
C GLU A 21 -1.85 11.29 -6.09
N ARG A 22 -1.28 10.61 -7.08
CA ARG A 22 0.02 9.92 -7.00
C ARG A 22 1.17 10.79 -6.47
N PRO A 23 1.34 12.06 -6.88
CA PRO A 23 2.42 12.89 -6.37
C PRO A 23 2.32 13.12 -4.85
N ALA A 24 1.10 13.32 -4.34
CA ALA A 24 0.86 13.51 -2.91
C ALA A 24 1.09 12.20 -2.13
N ILE A 25 0.61 11.08 -2.67
CA ILE A 25 0.83 9.74 -2.12
C ILE A 25 2.34 9.46 -1.99
N ASN A 26 3.10 9.65 -3.07
CA ASN A 26 4.55 9.43 -3.07
C ASN A 26 5.26 10.30 -2.03
N SER A 27 4.90 11.59 -1.94
CA SER A 27 5.50 12.50 -0.96
C SER A 27 5.24 12.05 0.49
N ALA A 28 4.03 11.59 0.79
CA ALA A 28 3.67 11.09 2.12
C ALA A 28 4.43 9.80 2.47
N VAL A 29 4.44 8.83 1.54
CA VAL A 29 5.14 7.56 1.72
C VAL A 29 6.65 7.77 1.90
N ASP A 30 7.27 8.63 1.10
CA ASP A 30 8.70 8.95 1.22
C ASP A 30 9.06 9.55 2.58
N LYS A 31 8.22 10.47 3.09
CA LYS A 31 8.43 11.06 4.42
C LYS A 31 8.38 10.00 5.50
N MET A 32 7.44 9.08 5.42
CA MET A 32 7.30 8.00 6.39
C MET A 32 8.43 6.98 6.29
N ALA A 33 8.82 6.60 5.08
CA ALA A 33 9.96 5.72 4.84
C ALA A 33 11.25 6.29 5.46
N LYS A 34 11.45 7.61 5.37
CA LYS A 34 12.58 8.30 6.03
C LYS A 34 12.55 8.17 7.54
N GLN A 35 11.38 8.24 8.19
CA GLN A 35 11.26 8.09 9.64
C GLN A 35 11.63 6.67 10.13
N MET A 36 11.49 5.65 9.27
CA MET A 36 11.84 4.27 9.60
C MET A 36 13.33 3.93 9.33
N ARG A 37 14.11 4.86 8.75
CA ARG A 37 15.54 4.63 8.47
C ARG A 37 16.33 4.51 9.78
N GLY A 38 17.27 3.57 9.83
CA GLY A 38 18.14 3.33 10.99
C GLY A 38 17.53 2.41 12.06
N LEU A 39 16.27 2.00 11.92
CA LEU A 39 15.69 0.93 12.72
C LEU A 39 16.26 -0.43 12.31
N SER A 40 16.29 -1.38 13.25
CA SER A 40 16.62 -2.79 12.94
C SER A 40 15.59 -3.42 12.00
N ASP A 41 15.96 -4.46 11.27
CA ASP A 41 15.05 -5.17 10.35
C ASP A 41 13.76 -5.66 11.03
N VAL A 42 13.85 -6.10 12.29
CA VAL A 42 12.68 -6.53 13.08
C VAL A 42 11.83 -5.33 13.46
N SER A 43 12.45 -4.24 13.89
CA SER A 43 11.74 -3.00 14.26
C SER A 43 11.04 -2.35 13.06
N GLN A 44 11.64 -2.40 11.87
CA GLN A 44 11.02 -1.92 10.63
C GLN A 44 9.75 -2.72 10.30
N LYS A 45 9.80 -4.06 10.44
CA LYS A 45 8.63 -4.92 10.23
C LYS A 45 7.49 -4.58 11.20
N VAL A 46 7.81 -4.39 12.47
CA VAL A 46 6.81 -4.01 13.49
C VAL A 46 6.22 -2.62 13.18
N ALA A 47 7.05 -1.65 12.81
CA ALA A 47 6.59 -0.31 12.46
C ALA A 47 5.62 -0.32 11.27
N ILE A 48 5.94 -1.08 10.21
CA ILE A 48 5.06 -1.23 9.04
C ILE A 48 3.74 -1.89 9.43
N ALA A 49 3.77 -2.93 10.27
CA ALA A 49 2.55 -3.61 10.72
C ALA A 49 1.66 -2.68 11.56
N GLN A 50 2.24 -1.94 12.51
CA GLN A 50 1.51 -0.97 13.35
C GLN A 50 0.88 0.15 12.53
N LEU A 51 1.64 0.67 11.55
CA LEU A 51 1.17 1.70 10.63
C LEU A 51 -0.03 1.21 9.80
N THR A 52 0.07 0.03 9.19
CA THR A 52 -1.01 -0.58 8.40
C THR A 52 -2.27 -0.78 9.25
N ALA A 53 -2.13 -1.29 10.48
CA ALA A 53 -3.26 -1.45 11.40
C ALA A 53 -3.89 -0.10 11.78
N THR A 54 -3.07 0.92 12.06
CA THR A 54 -3.53 2.27 12.40
C THR A 54 -4.36 2.87 11.25
N TRP A 55 -3.89 2.72 10.01
CA TRP A 55 -4.62 3.18 8.83
C TRP A 55 -5.91 2.42 8.59
N ALA A 56 -5.89 1.10 8.73
CA ALA A 56 -7.10 0.30 8.56
C ALA A 56 -8.18 0.71 9.57
N LEU A 57 -7.80 0.86 10.85
CA LEU A 57 -8.69 1.32 11.92
C LEU A 57 -9.13 2.78 11.75
N ALA A 58 -8.32 3.64 11.15
CA ALA A 58 -8.73 5.02 10.87
C ALA A 58 -9.82 5.10 9.79
N ASN A 59 -9.83 4.16 8.83
CA ASN A 59 -10.85 4.10 7.78
C ASN A 59 -12.10 3.32 8.21
N TYR A 60 -11.94 2.29 9.03
CA TYR A 60 -13.02 1.43 9.51
C TYR A 60 -12.93 1.24 11.03
N PRO A 61 -13.18 2.30 11.82
CA PRO A 61 -12.97 2.26 13.27
C PRO A 61 -13.98 1.38 14.00
N GLU A 62 -15.19 1.22 13.45
CA GLU A 62 -16.29 0.49 14.08
C GLU A 62 -16.45 -0.94 13.56
N ASP A 63 -15.72 -1.31 12.50
CA ASP A 63 -15.80 -2.63 11.88
C ASP A 63 -14.41 -3.27 11.76
N PRO A 64 -13.98 -4.01 12.80
CA PRO A 64 -12.69 -4.68 12.81
C PRO A 64 -12.54 -5.71 11.68
N ASP A 65 -13.63 -6.33 11.22
CA ASP A 65 -13.59 -7.35 10.17
C ASP A 65 -13.30 -6.71 8.80
N ILE A 66 -13.92 -5.55 8.51
CA ILE A 66 -13.59 -4.77 7.32
C ILE A 66 -12.17 -4.19 7.41
N ALA A 67 -11.75 -3.70 8.59
CA ALA A 67 -10.38 -3.24 8.78
C ALA A 67 -9.37 -4.36 8.50
N LEU A 68 -9.60 -5.57 9.01
CA LEU A 68 -8.78 -6.75 8.74
C LEU A 68 -8.77 -7.09 7.24
N SER A 69 -9.94 -7.12 6.60
CA SER A 69 -10.04 -7.37 5.14
C SER A 69 -9.25 -6.34 4.33
N LEU A 70 -9.27 -5.07 4.73
CA LEU A 70 -8.46 -4.02 4.09
C LEU A 70 -6.97 -4.30 4.23
N THR A 71 -6.48 -4.78 5.39
CA THR A 71 -5.06 -5.12 5.55
C THR A 71 -4.62 -6.25 4.61
N GLU A 72 -5.47 -7.25 4.38
CA GLU A 72 -5.20 -8.32 3.41
C GLU A 72 -5.15 -7.80 1.98
N ALA A 73 -6.09 -6.92 1.61
CA ALA A 73 -6.10 -6.27 0.31
C ALA A 73 -4.84 -5.42 0.08
N ILE A 74 -4.38 -4.67 1.09
CA ILE A 74 -3.14 -3.89 1.04
C ILE A 74 -1.93 -4.81 0.84
N ARG A 75 -1.86 -5.93 1.55
CA ARG A 75 -0.78 -6.92 1.35
C ARG A 75 -0.78 -7.44 -0.09
N HIS A 76 -1.95 -7.74 -0.63
CA HIS A 76 -2.07 -8.20 -2.00
C HIS A 76 -1.61 -7.13 -3.01
N GLN A 77 -2.03 -5.88 -2.82
CA GLN A 77 -1.61 -4.76 -3.66
C GLN A 77 -0.11 -4.47 -3.56
N THR A 78 0.48 -4.66 -2.37
CA THR A 78 1.92 -4.55 -2.14
C THR A 78 2.68 -5.58 -2.97
N ASP A 79 2.22 -6.84 -2.98
CA ASP A 79 2.82 -7.90 -3.81
C ASP A 79 2.78 -7.56 -5.30
N ILE A 80 1.68 -6.97 -5.78
CA ILE A 80 1.54 -6.49 -7.17
C ILE A 80 2.58 -5.41 -7.44
N TYR A 81 2.61 -4.36 -6.62
CA TYR A 81 3.53 -3.24 -6.80
C TYR A 81 5.00 -3.68 -6.77
N PHE A 82 5.36 -4.62 -5.87
CA PHE A 82 6.71 -5.19 -5.83
C PHE A 82 7.08 -5.90 -7.13
N ARG A 83 6.17 -6.69 -7.69
CA ARG A 83 6.41 -7.39 -8.96
C ARG A 83 6.54 -6.40 -10.11
N GLU A 84 5.64 -5.43 -10.19
CA GLU A 84 5.69 -4.38 -11.23
C GLU A 84 7.00 -3.60 -11.19
N VAL A 85 7.45 -3.17 -10.00
CA VAL A 85 8.74 -2.46 -9.84
C VAL A 85 9.93 -3.35 -10.22
N THR A 86 9.88 -4.63 -9.83
CA THR A 86 10.95 -5.59 -10.14
C THR A 86 11.02 -5.92 -11.63
N GLU A 87 9.87 -6.13 -12.27
CA GLU A 87 9.73 -6.44 -13.70
C GLU A 87 10.08 -5.22 -14.58
N ALA A 88 9.73 -4.01 -14.13
CA ALA A 88 10.09 -2.76 -14.82
C ALA A 88 11.59 -2.43 -14.77
N GLY A 89 12.41 -3.21 -14.06
CA GLY A 89 13.87 -3.00 -13.98
C GLY A 89 14.26 -1.63 -13.39
N ALA A 90 13.36 -1.00 -12.64
CA ALA A 90 13.56 0.34 -12.14
C ALA A 90 14.46 0.31 -10.90
N ARG A 91 15.73 0.65 -11.13
CA ARG A 91 16.67 1.11 -10.11
C ARG A 91 15.98 2.17 -9.23
N HIS A 92 15.72 1.84 -7.98
CA HIS A 92 15.56 2.81 -6.91
C HIS A 92 16.94 3.14 -6.31
#